data_AF-A0A3B6FNH3-F1
#
_entry.id   AF-A0A3B6FNH3-F1
#
_cell.length_a   1.000
_cell.length_b   1.000
_cell.length_c   1.000
_cell.angle_alpha   90.00
_cell.angle_beta   90.00
_cell.angle_gamma   90.00
#
_symmetry.space_group_name_H-M   'P 1'
#
loop_
_entity.id
_entity.type
_entity.pdbx_description
1 polymer ?
#
loop_
_entity_poly.entity_id
_entity_poly.type
_entity_poly.pdbx_seq_one_letter_code
_entity_poly.pdbx_strand_id
1 'polypeptide(L)'
;MTDVVIDAMIAEAVRSAGPEFAGDLQSLSWSSMAVGGIFGSLLGGYALSNLPINAIYIMFSALPLFQLVTCVFLKESPKGFESTTDNAAHDHVDGQNIDSAFAGQGSGESFKYEGTRKRKVARKKSKRRSLSKRSEAHEKHNKSVDLYSSLKSALVSLCTAFKQPAILRPMAWFFISNAAVPNISTVMFYYQMEVLHLEASFLGTARVIGWFSLMLGTYIYNRYLKHTKLRNILMFAHVGLVIITVLDILLVSRLHIQYGIADKYMVLWGSALADAINQFKMMPFLILSGQLCPPGIEGTLFALFMSINNLSSTLGSFLGAALTPALNISSVQFDNLALGLAVRLIGTLLPIGFLFLIPRDVTGLTS
;
A
#
# COMPACT_ATOMS: atom_id res chain seq x y z
N MET A 1 -6.71 7.79 1.96
CA MET A 1 -5.68 8.40 2.82
C MET A 1 -5.52 7.63 4.13
N THR A 2 -6.61 7.29 4.82
CA THR A 2 -6.58 6.46 6.05
C THR A 2 -6.07 5.04 5.82
N ASP A 3 -6.37 4.45 4.66
CA ASP A 3 -5.80 3.19 4.17
C ASP A 3 -4.27 3.16 4.23
N VAL A 4 -3.61 4.21 3.72
CA VAL A 4 -2.14 4.31 3.70
C VAL A 4 -1.54 4.31 5.10
N VAL A 5 -2.20 5.02 6.03
CA VAL A 5 -1.76 5.09 7.43
C VAL A 5 -1.93 3.72 8.10
N ILE A 6 -3.05 3.04 7.84
CA ILE A 6 -3.29 1.68 8.36
C ILE A 6 -2.24 0.70 7.82
N ASP A 7 -1.92 0.73 6.53
CA ASP A 7 -0.88 -0.13 5.94
C ASP A 7 0.50 0.14 6.55
N ALA A 8 0.85 1.40 6.79
CA ALA A 8 2.09 1.78 7.44
C ALA A 8 2.16 1.31 8.91
N MET A 9 1.06 1.45 9.65
CA MET A 9 0.96 0.96 11.03
C MET A 9 1.04 -0.57 11.09
N ILE A 10 0.42 -1.28 10.13
CA ILE A 10 0.53 -2.74 10.03
C ILE A 10 1.98 -3.13 9.76
N ALA A 11 2.67 -2.45 8.84
CA ALA A 11 4.09 -2.73 8.59
C ALA A 11 4.97 -2.50 9.84
N GLU A 12 4.71 -1.44 10.61
CA GLU A 12 5.42 -1.21 11.88
C GLU A 12 5.11 -2.30 12.93
N ALA A 13 3.84 -2.72 13.02
CA ALA A 13 3.41 -3.79 13.92
C ALA A 13 4.06 -5.14 13.55
N VAL A 14 4.12 -5.46 12.26
CA VAL A 14 4.78 -6.66 11.72
C VAL A 14 6.27 -6.66 12.06
N ARG A 15 6.94 -5.52 11.98
CA ARG A 15 8.35 -5.41 12.37
C ARG A 15 8.57 -5.70 13.86
N SER A 16 7.59 -5.38 14.70
CA SER A 16 7.65 -5.64 16.15
C SER A 16 7.26 -7.08 16.52
N ALA A 17 6.35 -7.71 15.77
CA ALA A 17 5.83 -9.05 16.04
C ALA A 17 6.58 -10.17 15.29
N GLY A 18 7.26 -9.85 14.18
CA GLY A 18 7.95 -10.78 13.29
C GLY A 18 7.28 -10.90 11.91
N PRO A 19 8.04 -11.24 10.85
CA PRO A 19 7.55 -11.30 9.47
C PRO A 19 6.47 -12.38 9.25
N GLU A 20 6.43 -13.39 10.13
CA GLU A 20 5.46 -14.49 10.12
C GLU A 20 4.02 -14.01 10.27
N PHE A 21 3.82 -12.92 11.02
CA PHE A 21 2.51 -12.31 11.28
C PHE A 21 2.08 -11.30 10.20
N ALA A 22 2.93 -11.03 9.19
CA ALA A 22 2.63 -10.05 8.14
C ALA A 22 1.36 -10.39 7.36
N GLY A 23 1.22 -11.67 6.99
CA GLY A 23 0.03 -12.16 6.31
C GLY A 23 -1.22 -12.07 7.18
N ASP A 24 -1.11 -12.44 8.46
CA ASP A 24 -2.23 -12.46 9.40
C ASP A 24 -2.77 -11.04 9.64
N LEU A 25 -1.89 -10.08 9.97
CA LEU A 25 -2.26 -8.70 10.25
C LEU A 25 -2.86 -8.01 9.03
N GLN A 26 -2.25 -8.19 7.85
CA GLN A 26 -2.80 -7.62 6.62
C GLN A 26 -4.14 -8.28 6.26
N SER A 27 -4.27 -9.60 6.44
CA SER A 27 -5.54 -10.29 6.15
C SER A 27 -6.68 -9.82 7.06
N LEU A 28 -6.38 -9.50 8.33
CA LEU A 28 -7.36 -8.96 9.28
C LEU A 28 -7.81 -7.56 8.86
N SER A 29 -6.88 -6.69 8.47
CA SER A 29 -7.19 -5.35 7.97
C SER A 29 -8.10 -5.39 6.73
N TRP A 30 -7.74 -6.25 5.76
CA TRP A 30 -8.51 -6.42 4.53
C TRP A 30 -9.89 -7.05 4.77
N SER A 31 -10.00 -7.97 5.74
CA SER A 31 -11.29 -8.50 6.17
C SER A 31 -12.16 -7.43 6.83
N SER A 32 -11.57 -6.57 7.66
CA SER A 32 -12.28 -5.42 8.25
C SER A 32 -12.75 -4.43 7.18
N MET A 33 -11.92 -4.17 6.16
CA MET A 33 -12.30 -3.36 5.01
C MET A 33 -13.48 -3.97 4.24
N ALA A 34 -13.47 -5.30 4.03
CA ALA A 34 -14.57 -6.00 3.37
C ALA A 34 -15.87 -5.90 4.17
N VAL A 35 -15.82 -6.05 5.49
CA VAL A 35 -17.00 -5.87 6.37
C VAL A 35 -17.55 -4.44 6.24
N GLY A 36 -16.70 -3.42 6.32
CA GLY A 36 -17.10 -2.04 6.10
C GLY A 36 -17.69 -1.80 4.70
N GLY A 37 -17.12 -2.45 3.69
CA GLY A 37 -17.60 -2.43 2.31
C GLY A 37 -18.99 -3.06 2.14
N ILE A 38 -19.28 -4.17 2.83
CA ILE A 38 -20.61 -4.82 2.84
C ILE A 38 -21.65 -3.86 3.42
N PHE A 39 -21.42 -3.34 4.63
CA PHE A 39 -22.34 -2.40 5.26
C PHE A 39 -22.51 -1.12 4.43
N GLY A 40 -21.42 -0.58 3.87
CA GLY A 40 -21.45 0.60 3.01
C GLY A 40 -22.22 0.38 1.71
N SER A 41 -22.09 -0.79 1.09
CA SER A 41 -22.78 -1.13 -0.16
C SER A 41 -24.27 -1.36 0.06
N LEU A 42 -24.64 -2.03 1.16
CA LEU A 42 -26.04 -2.23 1.56
C LEU A 42 -26.71 -0.89 1.90
N LEU A 43 -26.06 -0.08 2.75
CA LEU A 43 -26.58 1.22 3.15
C LEU A 43 -26.67 2.17 1.96
N GLY A 44 -25.66 2.18 1.08
CA GLY A 44 -25.66 2.99 -0.14
C GLY A 44 -26.73 2.58 -1.14
N GLY A 45 -26.93 1.27 -1.36
CA GLY A 45 -28.00 0.75 -2.21
C GLY A 45 -29.38 1.10 -1.67
N TYR A 46 -29.61 0.92 -0.36
CA TYR A 46 -30.87 1.27 0.28
C TYR A 46 -31.16 2.78 0.22
N ALA A 47 -30.16 3.60 0.54
CA ALA A 47 -30.29 5.05 0.56
C ALA A 47 -30.59 5.61 -0.84
N LEU A 48 -29.99 5.04 -1.89
CA LEU A 48 -30.19 5.48 -3.26
C LEU A 48 -31.63 5.23 -3.77
N SER A 49 -32.30 4.18 -3.30
CA SER A 49 -33.68 3.87 -3.72
C SER A 49 -34.76 4.52 -2.86
N ASN A 50 -34.48 4.83 -1.58
CA ASN A 50 -35.54 5.23 -0.63
C ASN A 50 -35.37 6.63 -0.04
N LEU A 51 -34.19 7.26 -0.17
CA LEU A 51 -33.92 8.54 0.47
C LEU A 51 -33.66 9.65 -0.55
N PRO A 52 -34.09 10.89 -0.27
CA PRO A 52 -33.72 12.04 -1.07
C PRO A 52 -32.22 12.35 -0.92
N ILE A 53 -31.60 12.85 -1.99
CA ILE A 53 -30.16 13.11 -2.09
C ILE A 53 -29.60 13.92 -0.90
N ASN A 54 -30.35 14.91 -0.39
CA ASN A 54 -29.93 15.72 0.77
C ASN A 54 -29.73 14.87 2.04
N ALA A 55 -30.63 13.92 2.28
CA ALA A 55 -30.52 13.01 3.42
C ALA A 55 -29.36 12.03 3.24
N ILE A 56 -29.10 11.58 2.01
CA ILE A 56 -27.96 10.72 1.68
C ILE A 56 -26.65 11.43 2.04
N TYR A 57 -26.47 12.69 1.63
CA TYR A 57 -25.26 13.45 1.97
C TYR A 57 -25.05 13.61 3.48
N ILE A 58 -26.11 13.93 4.23
CA ILE A 58 -26.03 14.06 5.70
C ILE A 58 -25.65 12.71 6.33
N MET A 59 -26.32 11.64 5.94
CA MET A 59 -26.06 10.30 6.47
C MET A 59 -24.63 9.84 6.19
N PHE A 60 -24.13 10.02 4.96
CA PHE A 60 -22.77 9.64 4.58
C PHE A 60 -21.71 10.56 5.19
N SER A 61 -22.02 11.82 5.52
CA SER A 61 -21.09 12.74 6.19
C SER A 61 -20.77 12.32 7.64
N ALA A 62 -21.65 11.56 8.29
CA ALA A 62 -21.42 11.04 9.63
C ALA A 62 -20.27 10.02 9.68
N LEU A 63 -20.03 9.27 8.59
CA LEU A 63 -19.01 8.23 8.54
C LEU A 63 -17.57 8.83 8.60
N PRO A 64 -17.20 9.85 7.79
CA PRO A 64 -15.94 10.56 7.96
C PRO A 64 -15.78 11.24 9.32
N LEU A 65 -16.85 11.77 9.91
CA LEU A 65 -16.79 12.37 11.24
C LEU A 65 -16.42 11.34 12.30
N PHE A 66 -17.04 10.15 12.26
CA PHE A 66 -16.69 9.05 13.14
C PHE A 66 -15.23 8.59 12.95
N GLN A 67 -14.76 8.53 11.70
CA GLN A 67 -13.35 8.23 11.40
C GLN A 67 -12.41 9.29 12.01
N LEU A 68 -12.76 10.58 11.90
CA LEU A 68 -11.97 11.68 12.45
C LEU A 68 -11.89 11.59 13.98
N VAL A 69 -13.01 11.30 14.65
CA VAL A 69 -13.03 11.08 16.10
C VAL A 69 -12.12 9.92 16.49
N THR A 70 -12.17 8.81 15.75
CA THR A 70 -11.31 7.64 16.01
C THR A 70 -9.83 7.98 15.85
N CYS A 71 -9.47 8.80 14.87
CA CYS A 71 -8.09 9.27 14.67
C CYS A 71 -7.56 10.11 15.85
N VAL A 72 -8.41 10.89 16.53
CA VAL A 72 -8.01 11.68 17.71
C VAL A 72 -7.58 10.78 18.88
N PHE A 73 -8.14 9.59 19.00
CA PHE A 73 -7.80 8.64 20.05
C PHE A 73 -6.60 7.75 19.71
N LEU A 74 -6.06 7.85 18.48
CA LEU A 74 -4.91 7.07 18.05
C LEU A 74 -3.65 7.58 18.75
N LYS A 75 -3.11 6.80 19.69
CA LYS A 75 -1.92 7.17 20.45
C LYS A 75 -0.66 6.87 19.66
N GLU A 76 -0.01 7.91 19.14
CA GLU A 76 1.31 7.79 18.53
C GLU A 76 2.36 7.50 19.63
N SER A 77 3.12 6.40 19.47
CA SER A 77 4.34 6.19 20.27
C SER A 77 5.52 6.72 19.47
N PRO A 78 6.17 7.82 19.90
CA PRO A 78 7.31 8.36 19.18
C PRO A 78 8.52 7.45 19.40
N LYS A 79 8.78 6.53 18.47
CA LYS A 79 10.07 5.84 18.38
C LYS A 79 10.98 6.71 17.53
N GLY A 80 11.91 7.39 18.20
CA GLY A 80 12.87 8.29 17.56
C GLY A 80 13.68 7.57 16.49
N PHE A 81 14.07 8.33 15.46
CA PHE A 81 15.04 7.95 14.46
C PHE A 81 16.39 7.70 15.17
N GLU A 82 16.63 6.48 15.66
CA GLU A 82 17.99 6.07 16.02
C GLU A 82 18.76 5.90 14.71
N SER A 83 19.56 6.92 14.39
CA SER A 83 20.57 6.83 13.35
C SER A 83 21.53 5.71 13.71
N THR A 84 21.47 4.59 12.99
CA THR A 84 22.47 3.53 13.03
C THR A 84 23.77 4.04 12.41
N THR A 85 24.46 4.96 13.09
CA THR A 85 25.74 5.52 12.67
C THR A 85 26.68 5.66 13.85
N ASP A 86 26.78 4.66 14.73
CA ASP A 86 27.84 4.62 15.75
C ASP A 86 28.48 3.23 15.99
N ASN A 87 28.07 2.18 15.26
CA ASN A 87 28.62 0.82 15.44
C ASN A 87 29.51 0.32 14.29
N ALA A 88 29.95 1.21 13.39
CA ALA A 88 30.81 0.84 12.24
C ALA A 88 32.14 1.63 12.18
N ALA A 89 32.57 2.21 13.30
CA ALA A 89 33.83 2.95 13.38
C ALA A 89 34.69 2.43 14.55
N HIS A 90 34.95 1.12 14.59
CA HIS A 90 36.04 0.59 15.40
C HIS A 90 36.64 -0.71 14.84
N ASP A 91 36.70 -0.87 13.52
CA ASP A 91 37.49 -1.93 12.88
C ASP A 91 38.01 -1.42 11.54
N HIS A 92 39.18 -0.78 11.57
CA HIS A 92 40.20 -0.66 10.52
C HIS A 92 41.02 0.62 10.71
N VAL A 93 42.05 0.54 11.55
CA VAL A 93 43.28 1.28 11.34
C VAL A 93 44.43 0.31 11.61
N ASP A 94 44.79 -0.45 10.59
CA ASP A 94 46.11 -1.07 10.52
C ASP A 94 46.74 -0.58 9.21
N GLY A 95 47.42 0.56 9.33
CA GLY A 95 48.28 1.13 8.31
C GLY A 95 49.72 0.93 8.76
N GLN A 96 50.44 0.09 8.02
CA GLN A 96 51.86 -0.21 8.16
C GLN A 96 52.68 1.07 8.38
N ASN A 97 53.51 1.05 9.43
CA ASN A 97 54.82 1.69 9.40
C ASN A 97 55.83 0.73 10.02
N ILE A 98 56.75 0.30 9.15
CA ILE A 98 58.00 -0.37 9.47
C ILE A 98 58.88 0.66 10.16
N ASP A 99 59.38 0.38 11.36
CA ASP A 99 60.75 0.74 11.76
C ASP A 99 61.14 0.12 13.13
N SER A 100 62.25 -0.61 13.08
CA SER A 100 63.20 -0.90 14.18
C SER A 100 62.68 -1.61 15.45
N ALA A 101 62.80 -2.94 15.47
CA ALA A 101 62.95 -3.71 16.70
C ALA A 101 64.45 -3.93 16.97
N PHE A 102 64.99 -3.26 17.99
CA PHE A 102 66.20 -3.66 18.69
C PHE A 102 66.11 -3.26 20.16
N ALA A 103 66.52 -4.21 21.02
CA ALA A 103 66.85 -4.11 22.44
C ALA A 103 65.72 -4.23 23.49
N GLY A 104 65.92 -5.19 24.40
CA GLY A 104 65.75 -4.91 25.83
C GLY A 104 64.84 -5.84 26.62
N GLN A 105 65.34 -7.03 26.98
CA GLN A 105 64.93 -7.74 28.20
C GLN A 105 65.03 -6.80 29.43
N GLY A 106 64.06 -6.90 30.35
CA GLY A 106 64.12 -6.17 31.62
C GLY A 106 63.00 -6.59 32.57
N SER A 107 63.30 -7.62 33.37
CA SER A 107 62.60 -8.07 34.58
C SER A 107 62.33 -6.96 35.61
N GLY A 108 61.26 -7.09 36.39
CA GLY A 108 61.12 -6.35 37.66
C GLY A 108 59.72 -6.45 38.29
N GLU A 109 59.53 -7.40 39.19
CA GLU A 109 58.46 -7.40 40.19
C GLU A 109 58.62 -6.22 41.18
N SER A 110 57.49 -5.66 41.66
CA SER A 110 57.26 -5.22 43.06
C SER A 110 55.86 -4.57 43.15
N PHE A 111 54.85 -5.22 43.75
CA PHE A 111 54.43 -5.14 45.17
C PHE A 111 53.84 -3.78 45.65
N LYS A 112 52.53 -3.82 45.96
CA LYS A 112 51.83 -3.38 47.21
C LYS A 112 51.04 -2.05 47.32
N TYR A 113 49.78 -2.28 47.74
CA TYR A 113 48.90 -1.66 48.75
C TYR A 113 48.25 -0.27 48.54
N GLU A 114 46.94 -0.32 48.31
CA GLU A 114 45.83 0.06 49.21
C GLU A 114 45.93 1.34 50.08
N GLY A 115 44.89 2.20 50.02
CA GLY A 115 44.71 3.30 50.97
C GLY A 115 43.52 4.22 50.69
N THR A 116 42.40 3.96 51.37
CA THR A 116 41.18 4.79 51.45
C THR A 116 41.38 6.09 52.27
N ARG A 117 40.76 7.23 51.87
CA ARG A 117 39.96 8.14 52.75
C ARG A 117 39.46 9.47 52.14
N LYS A 118 38.13 9.64 52.21
CA LYS A 118 37.32 10.79 52.73
C LYS A 118 37.53 12.24 52.24
N ARG A 119 36.48 12.74 51.55
CA ARG A 119 35.60 13.92 51.82
C ARG A 119 36.23 15.24 52.36
N LYS A 120 36.07 16.33 51.60
CA LYS A 120 35.67 17.66 52.14
C LYS A 120 35.12 18.63 51.09
N VAL A 121 34.16 19.42 51.55
CA VAL A 121 33.26 20.36 50.84
C VAL A 121 33.85 21.79 50.81
N ALA A 122 33.37 22.58 49.84
CA ALA A 122 33.24 24.06 49.79
C ALA A 122 34.23 24.84 48.90
N ARG A 123 33.73 25.48 47.83
CA ARG A 123 33.29 26.88 47.86
C ARG A 123 32.68 27.36 46.53
N LYS A 124 31.56 28.04 46.67
CA LYS A 124 30.74 28.74 45.67
C LYS A 124 31.39 30.10 45.35
N LYS A 125 31.53 30.48 44.07
CA LYS A 125 31.72 31.89 43.67
C LYS A 125 30.68 32.26 42.61
N SER A 126 29.83 33.18 43.04
CA SER A 126 28.77 33.85 42.27
C SER A 126 29.36 34.82 41.27
N LYS A 127 28.88 34.80 40.02
CA LYS A 127 28.84 35.99 39.15
C LYS A 127 27.52 35.96 38.38
N ARG A 128 26.63 36.90 38.70
CA ARG A 128 25.29 37.08 38.14
C ARG A 128 25.27 38.38 37.33
N ARG A 129 24.79 38.29 36.07
CA ARG A 129 24.37 39.31 35.07
C ARG A 129 24.99 38.91 33.72
N SER A 130 24.23 38.63 32.66
CA SER A 130 23.21 39.49 32.06
C SER A 130 21.98 38.72 31.52
N LEU A 131 20.88 39.46 31.43
CA LEU A 131 19.54 39.07 31.00
C LEU A 131 19.47 38.43 29.60
N SER A 132 18.75 37.30 29.55
CA SER A 132 17.56 37.05 28.72
C SER A 132 17.19 38.14 27.70
N LYS A 133 17.55 37.90 26.43
CA LYS A 133 16.81 38.26 25.19
C LYS A 133 17.61 37.81 23.95
N ARG A 134 17.84 36.50 23.79
CA ARG A 134 18.42 35.94 22.54
C ARG A 134 18.00 34.47 22.27
N SER A 135 16.84 34.03 22.77
CA SER A 135 16.44 32.62 22.66
C SER A 135 15.23 32.34 21.77
N GLU A 136 14.58 33.34 21.16
CA GLU A 136 13.38 33.06 20.34
C GLU A 136 13.66 33.03 18.82
N ALA A 137 14.71 33.71 18.35
CA ALA A 137 15.09 33.71 16.93
C ALA A 137 15.97 32.51 16.54
N HIS A 138 16.80 32.00 17.46
CA HIS A 138 17.66 30.84 17.22
C HIS A 138 16.89 29.51 17.26
N GLU A 139 15.79 29.44 18.00
CA GLU A 139 14.98 28.22 18.16
C GLU A 139 14.07 27.96 16.95
N LYS A 140 13.55 29.02 16.30
CA LYS A 140 12.80 28.88 15.04
C LYS A 140 13.69 28.53 13.84
N HIS A 141 14.90 29.08 13.77
CA HIS A 141 15.84 28.77 12.69
C HIS A 141 16.39 27.34 12.79
N ASN A 142 16.60 26.82 14.01
CA ASN A 142 17.03 25.43 14.21
C ASN A 142 15.94 24.43 13.80
N LYS A 143 14.67 24.69 14.13
CA LYS A 143 13.54 23.82 13.75
C LYS A 143 13.33 23.71 12.24
N SER A 144 13.51 24.79 11.49
CA SER A 144 13.39 24.77 10.03
C SER A 144 14.58 24.09 9.35
N VAL A 145 15.79 24.22 9.91
CA VAL A 145 16.99 23.54 9.42
C VAL A 145 16.95 22.04 9.76
N ASP A 146 16.48 21.67 10.96
CA ASP A 146 16.25 20.28 11.38
C ASP A 146 15.11 19.63 10.61
N LEU A 147 14.04 20.37 10.29
CA LEU A 147 12.95 19.87 9.44
C LEU A 147 13.44 19.64 8.00
N TYR A 148 14.22 20.57 7.44
CA TYR A 148 14.78 20.41 6.11
C TYR A 148 15.78 19.25 6.03
N SER A 149 16.66 19.10 7.03
CA SER A 149 17.60 17.98 7.10
C SER A 149 16.88 16.64 7.27
N SER A 150 15.81 16.60 8.09
CA SER A 150 14.97 15.41 8.29
C SER A 150 14.13 15.06 7.05
N LEU A 151 13.59 16.05 6.35
CA LEU A 151 12.88 15.84 5.08
C LEU A 151 13.85 15.36 4.00
N LYS A 152 15.05 15.94 3.94
CA LYS A 152 16.09 15.54 3.00
C LYS A 152 16.57 14.12 3.29
N SER A 153 16.78 13.75 4.55
CA SER A 153 17.16 12.38 4.92
C SER A 153 16.04 11.39 4.61
N ALA A 154 14.79 11.70 4.93
CA ALA A 154 13.63 10.87 4.56
C ALA A 154 13.50 10.69 3.03
N LEU A 155 13.72 11.76 2.25
CA LEU A 155 13.71 11.70 0.78
C LEU A 155 14.87 10.86 0.22
N VAL A 156 16.07 10.98 0.79
CA VAL A 156 17.23 10.19 0.37
C VAL A 156 17.03 8.72 0.72
N SER A 157 16.54 8.40 1.92
CA SER A 157 16.19 7.04 2.34
C SER A 157 15.09 6.45 1.46
N LEU A 158 14.05 7.23 1.13
CA LEU A 158 12.98 6.82 0.21
C LEU A 158 13.53 6.56 -1.20
N CYS A 159 14.38 7.46 -1.72
CA CYS A 159 15.01 7.27 -3.03
C CYS A 159 15.90 6.02 -3.05
N THR A 160 16.60 5.74 -1.94
CA THR A 160 17.46 4.56 -1.79
C THR A 160 16.63 3.29 -1.72
N ALA A 161 15.55 3.27 -0.92
CA ALA A 161 14.60 2.16 -0.84
C ALA A 161 13.94 1.88 -2.20
N PHE A 162 13.47 2.92 -2.88
CA PHE A 162 12.83 2.80 -4.19
C PHE A 162 13.80 2.33 -5.29
N LYS A 163 15.11 2.64 -5.17
CA LYS A 163 16.14 2.13 -6.09
C LYS A 163 16.45 0.65 -5.89
N GLN A 164 16.01 0.02 -4.81
CA GLN A 164 16.24 -1.39 -4.62
C GLN A 164 15.45 -2.19 -5.66
N PRO A 165 16.11 -3.04 -6.47
CA PRO A 165 15.45 -3.80 -7.53
C PRO A 165 14.41 -4.79 -6.98
N ALA A 166 14.49 -5.16 -5.70
CA ALA A 166 13.50 -5.98 -5.01
C ALA A 166 12.14 -5.28 -4.86
N ILE A 167 12.11 -3.95 -4.76
CA ILE A 167 10.89 -3.14 -4.61
C ILE A 167 10.47 -2.55 -5.97
N LEU A 168 11.43 -1.99 -6.72
CA LEU A 168 11.16 -1.30 -7.97
C LEU A 168 10.53 -2.22 -9.03
N ARG A 169 11.04 -3.45 -9.16
CA ARG A 169 10.57 -4.37 -10.21
C ARG A 169 9.12 -4.83 -9.97
N PRO A 170 8.73 -5.28 -8.76
CA PRO A 170 7.32 -5.56 -8.46
C PRO A 170 6.43 -4.33 -8.60
N MET A 171 6.86 -3.15 -8.11
CA MET A 171 6.06 -1.92 -8.24
C MET A 171 5.88 -1.47 -9.69
N ALA A 172 6.92 -1.56 -10.52
CA ALA A 172 6.84 -1.24 -11.95
C ALA A 172 5.92 -2.22 -12.68
N TRP A 173 6.00 -3.51 -12.37
CA TRP A 173 5.07 -4.50 -12.91
C TRP A 173 3.63 -4.17 -12.49
N PHE A 174 3.40 -3.81 -11.22
CA PHE A 174 2.08 -3.45 -10.72
C PHE A 174 1.53 -2.21 -11.43
N PHE A 175 2.36 -1.18 -11.60
CA PHE A 175 2.03 0.04 -12.34
C PHE A 175 1.63 -0.27 -13.78
N ILE A 176 2.44 -1.03 -14.51
CA ILE A 176 2.15 -1.45 -15.88
C ILE A 176 0.87 -2.30 -15.92
N SER A 177 0.66 -3.16 -14.91
CA SER A 177 -0.50 -4.05 -14.85
C SER A 177 -1.84 -3.32 -14.76
N ASN A 178 -1.88 -2.16 -14.09
CA ASN A 178 -3.08 -1.35 -13.98
C ASN A 178 -3.15 -0.26 -15.06
N ALA A 179 -2.02 0.32 -15.45
CA ALA A 179 -1.98 1.38 -16.45
C ALA A 179 -2.30 0.86 -17.86
N ALA A 180 -1.92 -0.38 -18.19
CA ALA A 180 -2.16 -0.97 -19.52
C ALA A 180 -3.62 -1.37 -19.76
N VAL A 181 -4.44 -1.46 -18.70
CA VAL A 181 -5.84 -1.88 -18.80
C VAL A 181 -6.71 -0.62 -18.96
N PRO A 182 -7.35 -0.40 -20.13
CA PRO A 182 -8.27 0.70 -20.32
C PRO A 182 -9.48 0.56 -19.39
N ASN A 183 -9.80 1.63 -18.64
CA ASN A 183 -10.94 1.65 -17.74
C ASN A 183 -12.20 2.08 -18.49
N ILE A 184 -13.07 1.10 -18.81
CA ILE A 184 -14.34 1.30 -19.52
C ILE A 184 -15.52 1.16 -18.53
N SER A 185 -15.28 1.27 -17.22
CA SER A 185 -16.29 0.98 -16.18
C SER A 185 -17.49 1.92 -16.25
N THR A 186 -17.29 3.20 -16.59
CA THR A 186 -18.37 4.17 -16.73
C THR A 186 -19.31 3.81 -17.88
N VAL A 187 -18.78 3.41 -19.04
CA VAL A 187 -19.58 3.01 -20.20
C VAL A 187 -20.30 1.69 -19.91
N MET A 188 -19.64 0.75 -19.24
CA MET A 188 -20.27 -0.51 -18.80
C MET A 188 -21.41 -0.24 -17.80
N PHE A 189 -21.26 0.72 -16.90
CA PHE A 189 -22.32 1.14 -16.00
C PHE A 189 -23.54 1.71 -16.75
N TYR A 190 -23.33 2.60 -17.72
CA TYR A 190 -24.42 3.09 -18.57
C TYR A 190 -25.11 1.96 -19.34
N TYR A 191 -24.34 1.03 -19.91
CA TYR A 191 -24.89 -0.15 -20.58
C TYR A 191 -25.77 -1.00 -19.63
N GLN A 192 -25.33 -1.21 -18.39
CA GLN A 192 -26.09 -1.97 -17.39
C GLN A 192 -27.38 -1.27 -16.96
N MET A 193 -27.36 0.06 -16.82
CA MET A 193 -28.53 0.85 -16.41
C MET A 193 -29.53 1.06 -17.56
N GLU A 194 -29.06 1.45 -18.74
CA GLU A 194 -29.92 1.87 -19.86
C GLU A 194 -30.34 0.72 -20.77
N VAL A 195 -29.46 -0.27 -21.01
CA VAL A 195 -29.76 -1.39 -21.92
C VAL A 195 -30.31 -2.58 -21.13
N LEU A 196 -29.67 -2.94 -20.01
CA LEU A 196 -30.12 -4.08 -19.19
C LEU A 196 -31.20 -3.71 -18.17
N HIS A 197 -31.53 -2.42 -18.03
CA HIS A 197 -32.55 -1.91 -17.12
C HIS A 197 -32.34 -2.40 -15.66
N LEU A 198 -31.08 -2.49 -15.24
CA LEU A 198 -30.75 -2.88 -13.87
C LEU A 198 -30.88 -1.68 -12.94
N GLU A 199 -31.55 -1.88 -11.81
CA GLU A 199 -31.65 -0.83 -10.79
C GLU A 199 -30.30 -0.62 -10.10
N ALA A 200 -29.97 0.63 -9.75
CA ALA A 200 -28.73 0.94 -9.06
C ALA A 200 -28.60 0.23 -7.68
N SER A 201 -29.72 -0.09 -7.02
CA SER A 201 -29.78 -0.90 -5.80
C SER A 201 -29.31 -2.35 -6.02
N PHE A 202 -29.63 -2.93 -7.18
CA PHE A 202 -29.12 -4.25 -7.58
C PHE A 202 -27.60 -4.21 -7.77
N LEU A 203 -27.08 -3.14 -8.36
CA LEU A 203 -25.64 -2.95 -8.51
C LEU A 203 -24.92 -2.77 -7.16
N GLY A 204 -25.56 -2.11 -6.20
CA GLY A 204 -25.11 -2.06 -4.81
C GLY A 204 -25.05 -3.45 -4.16
N THR A 205 -26.06 -4.28 -4.39
CA THR A 205 -26.09 -5.67 -3.90
C THR A 205 -25.03 -6.54 -4.58
N ALA A 206 -24.75 -6.33 -5.87
CA ALA A 206 -23.65 -7.00 -6.56
C ALA A 206 -22.30 -6.70 -5.90
N ARG A 207 -22.04 -5.46 -5.48
CA ARG A 207 -20.81 -5.12 -4.74
C ARG A 207 -20.66 -5.86 -3.42
N VAL A 208 -21.77 -6.15 -2.72
CA VAL A 208 -21.74 -6.96 -1.49
C VAL A 208 -21.13 -8.33 -1.75
N ILE A 209 -21.49 -8.96 -2.88
CA ILE A 209 -20.91 -10.24 -3.30
C ILE A 209 -19.42 -10.09 -3.62
N GLY A 210 -19.01 -8.95 -4.17
CA GLY A 210 -17.60 -8.63 -4.39
C GLY A 210 -16.83 -8.57 -3.07
N TRP A 211 -17.39 -7.93 -2.05
CA TRP A 211 -16.78 -7.87 -0.71
C TRP A 211 -16.71 -9.25 -0.03
N PHE A 212 -17.76 -10.08 -0.16
CA PHE A 212 -17.70 -11.47 0.28
C PHE A 212 -16.61 -12.27 -0.44
N SER A 213 -16.48 -12.07 -1.75
CA SER A 213 -15.43 -12.71 -2.57
C SER A 213 -14.03 -12.26 -2.13
N LEU A 214 -13.85 -10.97 -1.83
CA LEU A 214 -12.61 -10.44 -1.29
C LEU A 214 -12.28 -11.06 0.07
N MET A 215 -13.26 -11.11 0.99
CA MET A 215 -13.09 -11.72 2.31
C MET A 215 -12.69 -13.20 2.21
N LEU A 216 -13.36 -13.95 1.34
CA LEU A 216 -13.02 -15.35 1.06
C LEU A 216 -11.62 -15.47 0.44
N GLY A 217 -11.27 -14.63 -0.51
CA GLY A 217 -9.93 -14.59 -1.13
C GLY A 217 -8.84 -14.29 -0.11
N THR A 218 -9.03 -13.31 0.75
CA THR A 218 -8.12 -12.94 1.84
C THR A 218 -7.95 -14.08 2.86
N TYR A 219 -9.04 -14.78 3.21
CA TYR A 219 -8.98 -15.98 4.05
C TYR A 219 -8.17 -17.11 3.40
N ILE A 220 -8.43 -17.40 2.12
CA ILE A 220 -7.67 -18.39 1.34
C ILE A 220 -6.19 -18.00 1.26
N TYR A 221 -5.90 -16.70 1.10
CA TYR A 221 -4.53 -16.22 1.07
C TYR A 221 -3.79 -16.51 2.37
N ASN A 222 -4.41 -16.19 3.50
CA ASN A 222 -3.77 -16.41 4.79
C ASN A 222 -3.58 -17.90 5.11
N ARG A 223 -4.52 -18.75 4.67
CA ARG A 223 -4.44 -20.20 4.92
C ARG A 223 -3.45 -20.92 4.00
N TYR A 224 -3.39 -20.56 2.71
CA TYR A 224 -2.67 -21.34 1.70
C TYR A 224 -1.69 -20.53 0.85
N LEU A 225 -2.06 -19.32 0.41
CA LEU A 225 -1.25 -18.59 -0.58
C LEU A 225 -0.04 -17.88 0.04
N LYS A 226 0.00 -17.64 1.35
CA LYS A 226 1.15 -17.00 2.01
C LYS A 226 2.48 -17.74 1.83
N HIS A 227 2.43 -19.07 1.68
CA HIS A 227 3.60 -19.92 1.43
C HIS A 227 3.90 -20.12 -0.07
N THR A 228 3.02 -19.64 -0.95
CA THR A 228 3.18 -19.76 -2.40
C THR A 228 3.97 -18.58 -2.94
N LYS A 229 4.70 -18.80 -4.05
CA LYS A 229 5.44 -17.73 -4.74
C LYS A 229 4.50 -16.62 -5.21
N LEU A 230 4.85 -15.36 -4.95
CA LEU A 230 4.04 -14.19 -5.32
C LEU A 230 3.68 -14.18 -6.83
N ARG A 231 4.63 -14.58 -7.68
CA ARG A 231 4.43 -14.67 -9.14
C ARG A 231 3.26 -15.57 -9.54
N ASN A 232 3.05 -16.68 -8.83
CA ASN A 232 1.95 -17.60 -9.13
C ASN A 232 0.61 -17.00 -8.71
N ILE A 233 0.57 -16.37 -7.54
CA ILE A 233 -0.64 -15.69 -7.03
C ILE A 233 -1.10 -14.62 -8.02
N LEU A 234 -0.15 -13.81 -8.51
CA LEU A 234 -0.41 -12.74 -9.46
C LEU A 234 -0.78 -13.25 -10.86
N MET A 235 -0.20 -14.38 -11.28
CA MET A 235 -0.59 -15.08 -12.49
C MET A 235 -2.05 -15.54 -12.39
N PHE A 236 -2.44 -16.25 -11.33
CA PHE A 236 -3.82 -16.71 -11.13
C PHE A 236 -4.81 -15.55 -11.04
N ALA A 237 -4.43 -14.44 -10.38
CA ALA A 237 -5.25 -13.24 -10.34
C ALA A 237 -5.48 -12.65 -11.74
N HIS A 238 -4.44 -12.55 -12.57
CA HIS A 238 -4.58 -12.06 -13.96
C HIS A 238 -5.36 -13.01 -14.85
N VAL A 239 -5.16 -14.32 -14.71
CA VAL A 239 -5.96 -15.32 -15.43
C VAL A 239 -7.44 -15.17 -15.03
N GLY A 240 -7.73 -14.97 -13.74
CA GLY A 240 -9.07 -14.64 -13.27
C GLY A 240 -9.63 -13.38 -13.93
N LEU A 241 -8.88 -12.28 -13.93
CA LEU A 241 -9.27 -11.02 -14.61
C LEU A 241 -9.54 -11.19 -16.11
N VAL A 242 -8.75 -12.01 -16.79
CA VAL A 242 -8.95 -12.36 -18.21
C VAL A 242 -10.25 -13.13 -18.39
N ILE A 243 -10.52 -14.13 -17.54
CA ILE A 243 -11.78 -14.89 -17.57
C ILE A 243 -12.97 -13.95 -17.36
N ILE A 244 -12.91 -13.05 -16.38
CA ILE A 244 -13.99 -12.08 -16.13
C ILE A 244 -14.16 -11.12 -17.30
N THR A 245 -13.08 -10.65 -17.91
CA THR A 245 -13.17 -9.77 -19.10
C THR A 245 -13.78 -10.51 -20.29
N VAL A 246 -13.51 -11.81 -20.44
CA VAL A 246 -14.20 -12.65 -21.44
C VAL A 246 -15.69 -12.79 -21.11
N LEU A 247 -16.07 -12.98 -19.84
CA LEU A 247 -17.48 -13.00 -19.43
C LEU A 247 -18.19 -11.67 -19.75
N ASP A 248 -17.52 -10.53 -19.54
CA ASP A 248 -18.06 -9.23 -19.92
C ASP A 248 -18.25 -9.12 -21.45
N ILE A 249 -17.37 -9.71 -22.27
CA ILE A 249 -17.52 -9.74 -23.75
C ILE A 249 -18.71 -10.60 -24.14
N LEU A 250 -18.90 -11.74 -23.47
CA LEU A 250 -20.05 -12.62 -23.69
C LEU A 250 -21.36 -11.93 -23.30
N LEU A 251 -21.37 -11.15 -22.22
CA LEU A 251 -22.51 -10.34 -21.79
C LEU A 251 -22.89 -9.30 -22.86
N VAL A 252 -21.93 -8.52 -23.33
CA VAL A 252 -22.16 -7.46 -24.33
C VAL A 252 -22.60 -8.04 -25.67
N SER A 253 -22.00 -9.16 -26.07
CA SER A 253 -22.36 -9.89 -27.29
C SER A 253 -23.72 -10.62 -27.20
N ARG A 254 -24.40 -10.56 -26.05
CA ARG A 254 -25.69 -11.23 -25.77
C ARG A 254 -25.70 -12.74 -26.01
N LEU A 255 -24.53 -13.38 -26.02
CA LEU A 255 -24.42 -14.81 -26.32
C LEU A 255 -25.02 -15.68 -25.20
N HIS A 256 -25.10 -15.14 -23.98
CA HIS A 256 -25.69 -15.80 -22.81
C HIS A 256 -27.20 -16.03 -22.93
N ILE A 257 -27.91 -15.27 -23.78
CA ILE A 257 -29.36 -15.44 -24.00
C ILE A 257 -29.64 -16.82 -24.62
N GLN A 258 -28.74 -17.32 -25.47
CA GLN A 258 -28.88 -18.67 -26.06
C GLN A 258 -28.74 -19.79 -25.03
N TYR A 259 -28.03 -19.53 -23.92
CA TYR A 259 -27.86 -20.46 -22.81
C TYR A 259 -28.92 -20.28 -21.70
N GLY A 260 -29.89 -19.36 -21.88
CA GLY A 260 -30.97 -19.12 -20.92
C GLY A 260 -30.53 -18.50 -19.58
N ILE A 261 -29.32 -17.94 -19.51
CA ILE A 261 -28.81 -17.29 -18.29
C ILE A 261 -29.39 -15.87 -18.21
N ALA A 262 -29.95 -15.48 -17.07
CA ALA A 262 -30.47 -14.11 -16.92
C ALA A 262 -29.34 -13.08 -16.83
N ASP A 263 -29.50 -11.95 -17.53
CA ASP A 263 -28.59 -10.79 -17.56
C ASP A 263 -28.07 -10.40 -16.16
N LYS A 264 -28.98 -10.43 -15.17
CA LYS A 264 -28.71 -10.12 -13.76
C LYS A 264 -27.57 -10.95 -13.18
N TYR A 265 -27.55 -12.26 -13.42
CA TYR A 265 -26.55 -13.15 -12.83
C TYR A 265 -25.18 -12.92 -13.47
N MET A 266 -25.14 -12.71 -14.78
CA MET A 266 -23.88 -12.49 -15.49
C MET A 266 -23.21 -11.16 -15.05
N VAL A 267 -23.99 -10.08 -14.93
CA VAL A 267 -23.51 -8.79 -14.40
C VAL A 267 -23.03 -8.92 -12.95
N LEU A 268 -23.81 -9.61 -12.13
CA LEU A 268 -23.55 -9.77 -10.70
C LEU A 268 -22.25 -10.53 -10.45
N TRP A 269 -21.94 -11.58 -11.21
CA TRP A 269 -20.67 -12.29 -11.08
C TRP A 269 -19.51 -11.56 -11.75
N GLY A 270 -19.70 -10.96 -12.92
CA GLY A 270 -18.63 -10.29 -13.67
C GLY A 270 -18.07 -9.08 -12.90
N SER A 271 -18.91 -8.07 -12.66
CA SER A 271 -18.46 -6.81 -12.05
C SER A 271 -17.97 -7.00 -10.61
N ALA A 272 -18.70 -7.80 -9.81
CA ALA A 272 -18.35 -8.02 -8.41
C ALA A 272 -17.01 -8.76 -8.25
N LEU A 273 -16.77 -9.78 -9.08
CA LEU A 273 -15.57 -10.60 -9.00
C LEU A 273 -14.35 -9.87 -9.59
N ALA A 274 -14.54 -9.05 -10.64
CA ALA A 274 -13.48 -8.18 -11.15
C ALA A 274 -12.95 -7.23 -10.07
N ASP A 275 -13.84 -6.55 -9.35
CA ASP A 275 -13.48 -5.63 -8.27
C ASP A 275 -12.75 -6.36 -7.14
N ALA A 276 -13.26 -7.53 -6.75
CA ALA A 276 -12.64 -8.37 -5.72
C ALA A 276 -11.23 -8.82 -6.11
N ILE A 277 -11.00 -9.25 -7.36
CA ILE A 277 -9.68 -9.68 -7.84
C ILE A 277 -8.69 -8.51 -7.89
N ASN A 278 -9.12 -7.33 -8.34
CA ASN A 278 -8.27 -6.13 -8.37
C ASN A 278 -7.83 -5.72 -6.97
N GLN A 279 -8.76 -5.74 -6.02
CA GLN A 279 -8.47 -5.50 -4.61
C GLN A 279 -7.54 -6.57 -4.03
N PHE A 280 -7.84 -7.84 -4.26
CA PHE A 280 -7.01 -8.96 -3.81
C PHE A 280 -5.56 -8.85 -4.33
N LYS A 281 -5.36 -8.43 -5.59
CA LYS A 281 -4.03 -8.24 -6.18
C LYS A 281 -3.16 -7.26 -5.38
N MET A 282 -3.73 -6.22 -4.77
CA MET A 282 -3.00 -5.21 -3.99
C MET A 282 -2.42 -5.79 -2.70
N MET A 283 -3.16 -6.67 -2.02
CA MET A 283 -2.83 -7.15 -0.68
C MET A 283 -1.42 -7.78 -0.60
N PRO A 284 -1.03 -8.76 -1.46
CA PRO A 284 0.31 -9.34 -1.43
C PRO A 284 1.44 -8.34 -1.68
N PHE A 285 1.19 -7.30 -2.49
CA PHE A 285 2.17 -6.24 -2.73
C PHE A 285 2.39 -5.37 -1.51
N LEU A 286 1.34 -5.06 -0.76
CA LEU A 286 1.46 -4.28 0.47
C LEU A 286 2.20 -5.06 1.55
N ILE A 287 1.97 -6.38 1.66
CA ILE A 287 2.71 -7.26 2.57
C ILE A 287 4.19 -7.24 2.22
N LEU A 288 4.52 -7.46 0.94
CA LEU A 288 5.91 -7.44 0.48
C LEU A 288 6.55 -6.06 0.69
N SER A 289 5.82 -4.99 0.38
CA SER A 289 6.30 -3.62 0.59
C SER A 289 6.60 -3.39 2.07
N GLY A 290 5.71 -3.80 2.98
CA GLY A 290 5.90 -3.66 4.41
C GLY A 290 7.11 -4.43 4.95
N GLN A 291 7.39 -5.62 4.42
CA GLN A 291 8.57 -6.43 4.78
C GLN A 291 9.89 -5.82 4.26
N LEU A 292 9.85 -5.12 3.12
CA LEU A 292 11.03 -4.52 2.50
C LEU A 292 11.24 -3.04 2.91
N CYS A 293 10.27 -2.41 3.57
CA CYS A 293 10.37 -1.04 4.06
C CYS A 293 11.55 -0.89 5.03
N PRO A 294 12.44 0.09 4.82
CA PRO A 294 13.39 0.46 5.86
C PRO A 294 12.65 1.10 7.05
N PRO A 295 13.21 0.95 8.26
CA PRO A 295 12.58 1.46 9.47
C PRO A 295 12.49 2.99 9.46
N GLY A 296 11.33 3.53 9.82
CA GLY A 296 11.09 4.97 9.96
C GLY A 296 10.65 5.69 8.68
N ILE A 297 10.50 4.97 7.55
CA ILE A 297 9.96 5.52 6.30
C ILE A 297 8.75 4.73 5.77
N GLU A 298 8.17 3.83 6.56
CA GLU A 298 7.05 2.97 6.17
C GLU A 298 5.90 3.81 5.56
N GLY A 299 5.50 4.87 6.28
CA GLY A 299 4.43 5.78 5.84
C GLY A 299 4.70 6.49 4.51
N THR A 300 5.93 6.94 4.26
CA THR A 300 6.27 7.62 3.01
C THR A 300 6.40 6.65 1.84
N LEU A 301 6.87 5.42 2.07
CA LEU A 301 6.92 4.38 1.04
C LEU A 301 5.51 3.94 0.63
N PHE A 302 4.60 3.69 1.59
CA PHE A 302 3.21 3.37 1.27
C PHE A 302 2.48 4.53 0.60
N ALA A 303 2.74 5.78 1.01
CA ALA A 303 2.17 6.95 0.34
C ALA A 303 2.65 7.06 -1.12
N LEU A 304 3.93 6.79 -1.38
CA LEU A 304 4.46 6.72 -2.74
C LEU A 304 3.82 5.59 -3.54
N PHE A 305 3.71 4.39 -2.97
CA PHE A 305 3.08 3.24 -3.61
C PHE A 305 1.63 3.54 -4.01
N MET A 306 0.85 4.12 -3.10
CA MET A 306 -0.55 4.47 -3.34
C MET A 306 -0.68 5.63 -4.34
N SER A 307 0.25 6.58 -4.35
CA SER A 307 0.30 7.63 -5.38
C SER A 307 0.58 7.07 -6.77
N ILE A 308 1.52 6.13 -6.88
CA ILE A 308 1.82 5.40 -8.13
C ILE A 308 0.57 4.64 -8.61
N ASN A 309 -0.14 3.95 -7.70
CA ASN A 309 -1.36 3.23 -8.03
C ASN A 309 -2.49 4.16 -8.51
N ASN A 310 -2.68 5.30 -7.85
CA ASN A 310 -3.65 6.31 -8.27
C ASN A 310 -3.29 6.91 -9.64
N LEU A 311 -2.00 7.11 -9.91
CA LEU A 311 -1.52 7.54 -11.23
C LEU A 311 -1.79 6.47 -12.30
N SER A 312 -1.56 5.17 -12.01
CA SER A 312 -1.90 4.07 -12.93
C SER A 312 -3.39 4.06 -13.26
N SER A 313 -4.26 4.19 -12.25
CA SER A 313 -5.71 4.19 -12.44
C SER A 313 -6.18 5.41 -13.24
N THR A 314 -5.55 6.56 -13.02
CA THR A 314 -5.80 7.78 -13.79
C THR A 314 -5.41 7.60 -15.26
N LEU A 315 -4.24 7.02 -15.53
CA LEU A 315 -3.80 6.68 -16.89
C LEU A 315 -4.73 5.69 -17.58
N GLY A 316 -5.14 4.61 -16.88
CA GLY A 316 -6.12 3.65 -17.42
C GLY A 316 -7.47 4.30 -17.73
N SER A 317 -7.89 5.28 -16.92
CA SER A 317 -9.11 6.08 -17.14
C SER A 317 -8.99 7.02 -18.34
N PHE A 318 -7.84 7.69 -18.51
CA PHE A 318 -7.57 8.46 -19.72
C PHE A 318 -7.55 7.60 -20.98
N LEU A 319 -6.94 6.41 -20.93
CA LEU A 319 -6.94 5.45 -22.04
C LEU A 319 -8.35 4.98 -22.38
N GLY A 320 -9.18 4.64 -21.39
CA GLY A 320 -10.57 4.27 -21.61
C GLY A 320 -11.42 5.42 -22.18
N ALA A 321 -11.23 6.63 -21.65
CA ALA A 321 -11.89 7.84 -22.13
C ALA A 321 -11.46 8.21 -23.56
N ALA A 322 -10.19 7.99 -23.94
CA ALA A 322 -9.70 8.21 -25.30
C ALA A 322 -10.19 7.12 -26.27
N LEU A 323 -10.34 5.88 -25.81
CA LEU A 323 -10.82 4.76 -26.61
C LEU A 323 -12.31 4.89 -26.97
N THR A 324 -13.10 5.49 -26.08
CA THR A 324 -14.56 5.65 -26.25
C THR A 324 -14.93 6.44 -27.52
N PRO A 325 -14.44 7.67 -27.77
CA PRO A 325 -14.69 8.39 -29.01
C PRO A 325 -13.96 7.76 -30.20
N ALA A 326 -12.77 7.16 -30.02
CA ALA A 326 -12.04 6.50 -31.10
C ALA A 326 -12.80 5.31 -31.71
N LEU A 327 -13.63 4.63 -30.91
CA LEU A 327 -14.48 3.53 -31.35
C LEU A 327 -15.94 3.96 -31.64
N ASN A 328 -16.23 5.26 -31.66
CA ASN A 328 -17.59 5.80 -31.80
C ASN A 328 -18.60 5.21 -30.79
N ILE A 329 -18.14 4.89 -29.58
CA ILE A 329 -19.01 4.41 -28.50
C ILE A 329 -19.68 5.64 -27.88
N SER A 330 -21.00 5.72 -27.98
CA SER A 330 -21.80 6.79 -27.39
C SER A 330 -22.74 6.22 -26.33
N SER A 331 -23.28 7.05 -25.45
CA SER A 331 -24.31 6.64 -24.49
C SER A 331 -25.57 6.07 -25.16
N VAL A 332 -25.73 6.27 -26.47
CA VAL A 332 -26.89 5.79 -27.25
C VAL A 332 -26.53 4.64 -28.19
N GLN A 333 -25.24 4.44 -28.52
CA GLN A 333 -24.77 3.44 -29.48
C GLN A 333 -23.62 2.62 -28.88
N PHE A 334 -23.91 1.35 -28.59
CA PHE A 334 -23.01 0.42 -27.90
C PHE A 334 -22.42 -0.66 -28.83
N ASP A 335 -22.61 -0.55 -30.15
CA ASP A 335 -22.26 -1.62 -31.12
C ASP A 335 -20.78 -2.00 -31.08
N ASN A 336 -19.90 -1.02 -30.83
CA ASN A 336 -18.45 -1.22 -30.72
C ASN A 336 -17.95 -1.48 -29.29
N LEU A 337 -18.85 -1.63 -28.30
CA LEU A 337 -18.45 -1.89 -26.91
C LEU A 337 -17.69 -3.21 -26.77
N ALA A 338 -18.06 -4.24 -27.54
CA ALA A 338 -17.35 -5.51 -27.59
C ALA A 338 -15.90 -5.34 -28.08
N LEU A 339 -15.66 -4.44 -29.06
CA LEU A 339 -14.31 -4.11 -29.53
C LEU A 339 -13.50 -3.37 -28.46
N GLY A 340 -14.11 -2.41 -27.76
CA GLY A 340 -13.45 -1.74 -26.63
C GLY A 340 -13.05 -2.71 -25.53
N LEU A 341 -13.90 -3.71 -25.28
CA LEU A 341 -13.64 -4.75 -24.30
C LEU A 341 -12.61 -5.78 -24.79
N ALA A 342 -12.50 -6.02 -26.10
CA ALA A 342 -11.41 -6.78 -26.69
C ALA A 342 -10.05 -6.05 -26.53
N VAL A 343 -10.01 -4.72 -26.69
CA VAL A 343 -8.82 -3.92 -26.39
C VAL A 343 -8.47 -4.03 -24.90
N ARG A 344 -9.47 -4.00 -24.01
CA ARG A 344 -9.27 -4.26 -22.58
C ARG A 344 -8.71 -5.65 -22.31
N LEU A 345 -9.20 -6.68 -22.98
CA LEU A 345 -8.69 -8.04 -22.88
C LEU A 345 -7.19 -8.11 -23.24
N ILE A 346 -6.79 -7.48 -24.35
CA ILE A 346 -5.37 -7.39 -24.74
C ILE A 346 -4.56 -6.67 -23.64
N GLY A 347 -5.07 -5.55 -23.12
CA GLY A 347 -4.46 -4.82 -22.02
C GLY A 347 -4.31 -5.65 -20.74
N THR A 348 -5.26 -6.55 -20.45
CA THR A 348 -5.20 -7.46 -19.28
C THR A 348 -4.27 -8.66 -19.49
N LEU A 349 -3.98 -9.04 -20.73
CA LEU A 349 -3.03 -10.11 -21.07
C LEU A 349 -1.58 -9.64 -21.02
N LEU A 350 -1.33 -8.36 -21.36
CA LEU A 350 0.00 -7.76 -21.37
C LEU A 350 0.83 -8.01 -20.09
N PRO A 351 0.28 -7.84 -18.87
CA PRO A 351 1.05 -7.99 -17.64
C PRO A 351 1.45 -9.45 -17.36
N ILE A 352 0.73 -10.43 -17.94
CA ILE A 352 1.09 -11.84 -17.86
C ILE A 352 2.44 -12.08 -18.58
N GLY A 353 2.66 -11.43 -19.72
CA GLY A 353 3.95 -11.46 -20.42
C GLY A 353 5.06 -10.82 -19.60
N PHE A 354 4.77 -9.76 -18.86
CA PHE A 354 5.73 -9.06 -18.00
C PHE A 354 5.94 -9.70 -16.62
N LEU A 355 5.32 -10.84 -16.30
CA LEU A 355 5.54 -11.58 -15.04
C LEU A 355 7.00 -12.02 -14.83
N PHE A 356 7.87 -11.91 -15.84
CA PHE A 356 9.31 -12.09 -15.69
C PHE A 356 9.98 -11.01 -14.83
N LEU A 357 9.36 -9.82 -14.71
CA LEU A 357 9.93 -8.71 -13.94
C LEU A 357 9.93 -8.99 -12.43
N ILE A 358 9.03 -9.85 -11.94
CA ILE A 358 8.93 -10.21 -10.53
C ILE A 358 9.98 -11.28 -10.19
N PRO A 359 10.84 -11.06 -9.18
CA PRO A 359 11.87 -12.03 -8.80
C PRO A 359 11.24 -13.37 -8.38
N ARG A 360 11.92 -14.48 -8.72
CA ARG A 360 11.38 -15.85 -8.55
C ARG A 360 11.33 -16.32 -7.09
N ASP A 361 12.03 -15.64 -6.21
CA ASP A 361 12.32 -16.09 -4.84
C ASP A 361 11.50 -15.34 -3.77
N VAL A 362 10.60 -14.44 -4.19
CA VAL A 362 9.78 -13.66 -3.26
C VAL A 362 8.50 -14.43 -2.92
N THR A 363 8.46 -14.97 -1.71
CA THR A 363 7.27 -15.52 -1.03
C THR A 363 6.58 -14.45 -0.17
N GLY A 364 5.31 -14.64 0.16
CA GLY A 364 4.57 -13.72 1.04
C GLY A 364 5.10 -13.65 2.48
N LEU A 365 5.96 -14.59 2.84
CA LEU A 365 6.79 -14.58 4.03
C LEU A 365 8.24 -14.64 3.55
N THR A 366 9.05 -13.64 3.85
CA THR A 366 10.50 -13.73 3.69
C THR A 366 11.01 -14.80 4.65
N SER A 367 11.58 -15.87 4.12
CA SER A 367 12.24 -16.92 4.90
C SER A 367 13.47 -16.43 5.63
#